data_AF-A0AAD7I997-F1
#
_entry.id   AF-A0AAD7I997-F1
#
_cell.length_a   1.000
_cell.length_b   1.000
_cell.length_c   1.000
_cell.angle_alpha   90.00
_cell.angle_beta   90.00
_cell.angle_gamma   90.00
#
_symmetry.space_group_name_H-M   'P 1'
#
loop_
_entity.id
_entity.type
_entity.pdbx_description
1 polymer ?
#
loop_
_entity_poly.entity_id
_entity_poly.type
_entity_poly.pdbx_seq_one_letter_code
_entity_poly.pdbx_strand_id
1 'polypeptide(L)'
;MPNPEKANSRRNSESFSGHTAQDADAAEAPAQPASHAAAPFSMQFLDNSPVGGEMRAAYLKTMFGGTLALSIVIFAIFSIYWGSLWKTPLYFRGGSSCDFDGGMVGQGVVQALSAIDPMPGGISWSVVPASQFPGGVAQLEDAILREDTWYGLAINAGASANLTAAIPAADETYNSSAAATFIGSEARMIYPELKLTTAEKKRLEFLNQKSNISEIPEITG
;
A
#
# COMPACT_ATOMS: atom_id res chain seq x y z
N MET A 1 25.96 -0.02 -22.96
CA MET A 1 26.41 1.37 -23.20
C MET A 1 26.59 2.04 -21.85
N PRO A 2 27.82 2.40 -21.43
CA PRO A 2 28.07 3.10 -20.18
C PRO A 2 28.09 4.61 -20.40
N ASN A 3 27.46 5.40 -19.53
CA ASN A 3 27.84 6.80 -19.37
C ASN A 3 27.84 7.21 -17.88
N PRO A 4 29.00 7.59 -17.32
CA PRO A 4 29.16 8.06 -15.95
C PRO A 4 29.16 9.59 -15.91
N GLU A 5 28.39 10.23 -15.02
CA GLU A 5 28.73 11.61 -14.67
C GLU A 5 28.23 12.03 -13.30
N LYS A 6 29.17 12.01 -12.35
CA LYS A 6 29.16 12.83 -11.14
C LYS A 6 29.45 14.27 -11.56
N ALA A 7 28.58 15.22 -11.24
CA ALA A 7 28.96 16.61 -10.99
C ALA A 7 27.74 17.44 -10.58
N ASN A 8 27.61 17.83 -9.31
CA ASN A 8 27.63 19.27 -9.03
C ASN A 8 27.85 19.56 -7.54
N SER A 9 29.03 20.11 -7.27
CA SER A 9 29.45 20.68 -6.00
C SER A 9 29.67 22.17 -6.24
N ARG A 10 28.82 23.02 -5.66
CA ARG A 10 28.99 24.47 -5.48
C ARG A 10 28.15 24.82 -4.24
N ARG A 11 28.66 25.02 -3.02
CA ARG A 11 29.75 25.87 -2.51
C ARG A 11 29.56 27.35 -2.85
N ASN A 12 28.56 27.98 -2.23
CA ASN A 12 28.49 29.44 -2.09
C ASN A 12 29.07 29.83 -0.73
N SER A 13 30.33 30.24 -0.75
CA SER A 13 30.98 31.00 0.32
C SER A 13 31.05 32.46 -0.15
N GLU A 14 30.06 33.26 0.24
CA GLU A 14 30.15 34.71 0.03
C GLU A 14 31.04 35.32 1.12
N SER A 15 32.25 35.63 0.68
CA SER A 15 33.25 36.45 1.36
C SER A 15 32.82 37.91 1.26
N PHE A 16 32.41 38.52 2.36
CA PHE A 16 32.17 39.96 2.44
C PHE A 16 33.44 40.65 2.96
N SER A 17 34.25 41.14 2.02
CA SER A 17 35.43 41.96 2.30
C SER A 17 35.10 43.45 2.22
N GLY A 18 35.48 44.18 3.27
CA GLY A 18 36.28 45.39 3.16
C GLY A 18 35.58 46.67 2.69
N HIS A 19 35.31 47.56 3.65
CA HIS A 19 35.45 49.00 3.41
C HIS A 19 36.47 49.59 4.39
N THR A 20 37.40 50.30 3.78
CA THR A 20 38.68 50.77 4.27
C THR A 20 38.54 52.22 4.77
N ALA A 21 39.27 52.51 5.84
CA ALA A 21 39.86 53.79 6.24
C ALA A 21 39.14 55.11 5.92
N GLN A 22 38.82 55.86 6.98
CA GLN A 22 38.96 57.32 6.93
C GLN A 22 39.50 57.86 8.26
N ASP A 23 40.47 58.75 8.08
CA ASP A 23 41.48 59.20 9.03
C ASP A 23 40.98 60.06 10.20
N ALA A 24 41.73 59.89 11.29
CA ALA A 24 42.12 60.82 12.35
C ALA A 24 41.48 62.22 12.40
N ASP A 25 40.77 62.47 13.50
CA ASP A 25 40.93 63.73 14.23
C ASP A 25 40.99 63.46 15.74
N ALA A 26 42.04 63.96 16.36
CA ALA A 26 42.40 63.71 17.75
C ALA A 26 41.68 64.71 18.66
N ALA A 27 40.47 64.35 19.09
CA ALA A 27 39.76 65.00 20.18
C ALA A 27 39.75 64.09 21.41
N GLU A 28 40.33 64.61 22.48
CA GLU A 28 40.42 64.05 23.82
C GLU A 28 39.05 63.51 24.29
N ALA A 29 38.93 62.19 24.30
CA ALA A 29 37.71 61.50 24.69
C ALA A 29 37.48 61.63 26.20
N PRO A 30 36.30 62.07 26.67
CA PRO A 30 35.96 61.97 28.08
C PRO A 30 36.02 60.49 28.48
N ALA A 31 36.74 60.20 29.56
CA ALA A 31 36.91 58.87 30.11
C ALA A 31 35.59 58.11 30.10
N GLN A 32 35.48 57.12 29.21
CA GLN A 32 34.35 56.21 29.21
C GLN A 32 34.33 55.53 30.58
N PRO A 33 33.21 55.60 31.34
CA PRO A 33 33.10 54.85 32.58
C PRO A 33 33.37 53.40 32.25
N ALA A 34 34.31 52.79 32.98
CA ALA A 34 34.74 51.42 32.78
C ALA A 34 33.51 50.51 32.62
N SER A 35 33.27 50.09 31.39
CA SER A 35 32.32 49.03 31.08
C SER A 35 32.83 47.79 31.79
N HIS A 36 32.28 47.51 32.98
CA HIS A 36 32.44 46.22 33.60
C HIS A 36 31.76 45.21 32.68
N ALA A 37 32.53 44.67 31.73
CA ALA A 37 32.10 43.59 30.86
C ALA A 37 31.62 42.47 31.77
N ALA A 38 30.29 42.33 31.87
CA ALA A 38 29.67 41.30 32.68
C ALA A 38 30.27 39.96 32.27
N ALA A 39 30.74 39.18 33.25
CA ALA A 39 31.41 37.92 32.97
C ALA A 39 30.51 37.05 32.08
N PRO A 40 31.02 36.48 30.98
CA PRO A 40 30.23 35.60 30.14
C PRO A 40 29.66 34.46 31.00
N PHE A 41 28.39 34.11 30.78
CA PHE A 41 27.64 33.09 31.54
C PHE A 41 27.28 33.46 33.00
N SER A 42 27.40 34.73 33.41
CA SER A 42 26.98 35.15 34.77
C SER A 42 25.47 35.31 34.96
N MET A 43 24.68 35.35 33.88
CA MET A 43 23.23 35.51 33.95
C MET A 43 22.52 34.15 33.99
N GLN A 44 21.65 33.97 34.97
CA GLN A 44 20.77 32.81 35.07
C GLN A 44 19.50 33.04 34.23
N PHE A 45 18.92 31.96 33.69
CA PHE A 45 17.72 32.05 32.84
C PHE A 45 16.52 32.72 33.55
N LEU A 46 16.43 32.61 34.86
CA LEU A 46 15.34 33.16 35.67
C LEU A 46 15.68 34.52 36.31
N ASP A 47 16.81 35.14 35.97
CA ASP A 47 17.18 36.43 36.53
C ASP A 47 16.15 37.52 36.14
N ASN A 48 15.85 38.43 37.07
CA ASN A 48 14.80 39.45 36.92
C ASN A 48 15.32 40.74 36.25
N SER A 49 16.43 40.66 35.53
CA SER A 49 16.95 41.80 34.79
C SER A 49 16.04 42.18 33.61
N PRO A 50 15.87 43.47 33.30
CA PRO A 50 15.02 43.94 32.21
C PRO A 50 15.47 43.38 30.84
N VAL A 51 16.80 43.31 30.62
CA VAL A 51 17.39 42.71 29.42
C VAL A 51 17.07 41.21 29.31
N GLY A 52 17.13 40.48 30.43
CA GLY A 52 16.75 39.06 30.45
C GLY A 52 15.26 38.83 30.18
N GLY A 53 14.39 39.79 30.53
CA GLY A 53 12.96 39.75 30.21
C GLY A 53 12.69 39.79 28.70
N GLU A 54 13.34 40.71 27.98
CA GLU A 54 13.17 40.86 26.53
C GLU A 54 13.66 39.63 25.75
N MET A 55 14.82 39.09 26.12
CA MET A 55 15.39 37.90 25.48
C MET A 55 14.52 36.65 25.71
N ARG A 56 13.96 36.48 26.91
CA ARG A 56 13.00 35.40 27.20
C ARG A 56 11.72 35.54 26.39
N ALA A 57 11.19 36.75 26.26
CA ALA A 57 10.00 36.99 25.46
C ALA A 57 10.24 36.65 23.98
N ALA A 58 11.38 37.03 23.41
CA ALA A 58 11.77 36.68 22.05
C ALA A 58 11.93 35.15 21.86
N TYR A 59 12.58 34.49 22.82
CA TYR A 59 12.75 33.04 22.82
C TYR A 59 11.41 32.30 22.91
N LEU A 60 10.56 32.65 23.88
CA LEU A 60 9.24 32.04 24.07
C LEU A 60 8.32 32.28 22.87
N LYS A 61 8.37 33.48 22.28
CA LYS A 61 7.61 33.80 21.06
C LYS A 61 8.06 32.92 19.88
N THR A 62 9.36 32.72 19.72
CA THR A 62 9.91 31.88 18.64
C THR A 62 9.60 30.41 18.87
N MET A 63 9.76 29.92 20.10
CA MET A 63 9.45 28.53 20.48
C MET A 63 7.96 28.24 20.28
N PHE A 64 7.08 29.06 20.84
CA PHE A 64 5.64 28.87 20.74
C PHE A 64 5.15 29.01 19.30
N GLY A 65 5.67 29.99 18.55
CA GLY A 65 5.37 30.16 17.13
C GLY A 65 5.78 28.94 16.30
N GLY A 66 6.99 28.40 16.53
CA GLY A 66 7.47 27.20 15.86
C GLY A 66 6.67 25.95 16.21
N THR A 67 6.37 25.74 17.49
CA THR A 67 5.55 24.60 17.94
C THR A 67 4.15 24.65 17.35
N LEU A 68 3.50 25.82 17.37
CA LEU A 68 2.16 25.98 16.81
C LEU A 68 2.15 25.76 15.29
N ALA A 69 3.14 26.29 14.57
CA ALA A 69 3.27 26.07 13.14
C ALA A 69 3.44 24.58 12.80
N LEU A 70 4.28 23.85 13.54
CA LEU A 70 4.47 22.41 13.35
C LEU A 70 3.19 21.62 13.67
N SER A 71 2.48 21.96 14.75
CA SER A 71 1.20 21.34 15.09
C SER A 71 0.18 21.50 13.97
N ILE A 72 0.06 22.70 13.39
CA ILE A 72 -0.85 22.96 12.26
C ILE A 72 -0.49 22.09 11.05
N VAL A 73 0.80 21.95 10.71
CA VAL A 73 1.24 21.09 9.61
C VAL A 73 0.89 19.63 9.86
N ILE A 74 1.11 19.11 11.08
CA ILE A 74 0.75 17.73 11.45
C ILE A 74 -0.76 17.51 11.32
N PHE A 75 -1.57 18.43 11.86
CA PHE A 75 -3.04 18.33 11.76
C PHE A 75 -3.53 18.44 10.32
N ALA A 76 -2.89 19.26 9.47
CA ALA A 76 -3.22 19.36 8.05
C ALA A 76 -2.95 18.03 7.31
N ILE A 77 -1.79 17.41 7.55
CA ILE A 77 -1.46 16.11 6.96
C ILE A 77 -2.41 15.03 7.46
N PHE A 78 -2.73 14.99 8.75
CA PHE A 78 -3.69 14.04 9.31
C PHE A 78 -5.09 14.24 8.75
N SER A 79 -5.54 15.47 8.51
CA SER A 79 -6.83 15.71 7.86
C SER A 79 -6.88 15.13 6.45
N ILE A 80 -5.80 15.28 5.67
CA ILE A 80 -5.69 14.67 4.33
C ILE A 80 -5.67 13.14 4.44
N TYR A 81 -4.89 12.59 5.36
CA TYR A 81 -4.82 11.14 5.62
C TYR A 81 -6.21 10.58 5.95
N TRP A 82 -6.88 11.11 6.96
CA TRP A 82 -8.23 10.67 7.33
C TRP A 82 -9.25 10.90 6.23
N GLY A 83 -9.13 12.00 5.47
CA GLY A 83 -9.95 12.27 4.30
C GLY A 83 -9.80 11.21 3.21
N SER A 84 -8.57 10.72 2.98
CA SER A 84 -8.31 9.65 2.01
C SER A 84 -8.87 8.29 2.44
N LEU A 85 -8.94 8.04 3.76
CA LEU A 85 -9.48 6.79 4.32
C LEU A 85 -11.01 6.78 4.47
N TRP A 86 -11.65 7.93 4.63
CA TRP A 86 -13.10 8.03 4.92
C TRP A 86 -13.98 7.39 3.84
N LYS A 87 -13.49 7.35 2.60
CA LYS A 87 -14.12 6.62 1.50
C LYS A 87 -13.06 5.89 0.69
N THR A 88 -12.30 5.01 1.33
CA THR A 88 -11.73 3.89 0.58
C THR A 88 -12.84 2.86 0.48
N PRO A 89 -13.65 2.85 -0.59
CA PRO A 89 -14.58 1.76 -0.73
C PRO A 89 -13.75 0.48 -0.87
N LEU A 90 -13.91 -0.43 0.08
CA LEU A 90 -13.62 -1.85 -0.12
C LEU A 90 -14.66 -2.38 -1.12
N TYR A 91 -14.67 -1.85 -2.34
CA TYR A 91 -15.31 -2.53 -3.45
C TYR A 91 -14.36 -3.69 -3.78
N PHE A 92 -14.54 -4.80 -3.06
CA PHE A 92 -14.10 -6.09 -3.57
C PHE A 92 -14.90 -6.26 -4.85
N ARG A 93 -14.33 -5.81 -5.98
CA ARG A 93 -14.94 -6.05 -7.28
C ARG A 93 -14.81 -7.55 -7.45
N GLY A 94 -15.95 -8.21 -7.38
CA GLY A 94 -16.05 -9.65 -7.41
C GLY A 94 -15.41 -10.27 -8.65
N GLY A 95 -15.45 -11.58 -8.75
CA GLY A 95 -15.07 -12.27 -9.97
C GLY A 95 -16.10 -12.03 -11.08
N SER A 96 -15.64 -11.97 -12.32
CA SER A 96 -16.49 -12.00 -13.51
C SER A 96 -16.30 -13.34 -14.21
N SER A 97 -17.40 -14.03 -14.48
CA SER A 97 -17.39 -15.23 -15.33
C SER A 97 -17.95 -14.88 -16.71
N CYS A 98 -17.28 -15.38 -17.75
CA CYS A 98 -17.63 -15.12 -19.13
C CYS A 98 -17.64 -16.42 -19.92
N ASP A 99 -18.79 -16.74 -20.52
CA ASP A 99 -18.98 -17.91 -21.35
C ASP A 99 -18.75 -17.59 -22.82
N PHE A 100 -17.61 -17.98 -23.37
CA PHE A 100 -17.32 -17.89 -24.81
C PHE A 100 -17.68 -19.17 -25.58
N ASP A 101 -18.06 -20.24 -24.88
CA ASP A 101 -18.44 -21.52 -25.48
C ASP A 101 -19.91 -21.52 -25.91
N GLY A 102 -20.80 -20.98 -25.08
CA GLY A 102 -22.25 -20.95 -25.31
C GLY A 102 -22.91 -22.33 -25.32
N GLY A 103 -22.15 -23.39 -24.99
CA GLY A 103 -22.59 -24.77 -24.97
C GLY A 103 -22.89 -25.29 -23.56
N MET A 104 -23.03 -26.61 -23.43
CA MET A 104 -23.39 -27.28 -22.18
C MET A 104 -22.36 -27.03 -21.06
N VAL A 105 -21.06 -27.04 -21.39
CA VAL A 105 -19.98 -26.79 -20.43
C VAL A 105 -20.05 -25.35 -19.92
N GLY A 106 -20.15 -24.37 -20.83
CA GLY A 106 -20.29 -22.96 -20.49
C GLY A 106 -21.48 -22.69 -19.58
N GLN A 107 -22.66 -23.16 -19.97
CA GLN A 107 -23.89 -23.02 -19.19
C GLN A 107 -23.79 -23.69 -17.82
N GLY A 108 -23.22 -24.90 -17.74
CA GLY A 108 -23.04 -25.62 -16.49
C GLY A 108 -22.13 -24.88 -15.51
N VAL A 109 -21.02 -24.33 -15.99
CA VAL A 109 -20.09 -23.54 -15.16
C VAL A 109 -20.73 -22.24 -14.70
N VAL A 110 -21.40 -21.51 -15.60
CA VAL A 110 -22.10 -20.27 -15.26
C VAL A 110 -23.19 -20.51 -14.21
N GLN A 111 -23.97 -21.59 -14.35
CA GLN A 111 -25.00 -21.96 -13.39
C GLN A 111 -24.41 -22.34 -12.04
N ALA A 112 -23.33 -23.13 -12.03
CA ALA A 112 -22.64 -23.53 -10.81
C ALA A 112 -22.09 -22.31 -10.06
N LEU A 113 -21.46 -21.36 -10.76
CA LEU A 113 -20.95 -20.13 -10.14
C LEU A 113 -22.07 -19.22 -9.63
N SER A 114 -23.19 -19.13 -10.36
CA SER A 114 -24.33 -18.32 -9.94
C SER A 114 -25.04 -18.89 -8.71
N ALA A 115 -24.85 -20.17 -8.41
CA ALA A 115 -25.37 -20.84 -7.22
C ALA A 115 -24.46 -20.68 -5.99
N ILE A 116 -23.26 -20.12 -6.14
CA ILE A 116 -22.35 -19.88 -5.01
C ILE A 116 -22.78 -18.61 -4.30
N ASP A 117 -23.29 -18.76 -3.09
CA ASP A 117 -23.56 -17.61 -2.21
C ASP A 117 -22.23 -16.93 -1.82
N PRO A 118 -22.16 -15.59 -1.89
CA PRO A 118 -20.96 -14.86 -1.50
C PRO A 118 -20.73 -14.98 0.01
N MET A 119 -19.74 -15.78 0.40
CA MET A 119 -19.30 -15.89 1.80
C MET A 119 -18.63 -14.59 2.25
N PRO A 120 -18.69 -14.21 3.55
CA PRO A 120 -17.91 -13.09 4.06
C PRO A 120 -16.41 -13.27 3.77
N GLY A 121 -15.83 -12.40 2.94
CA GLY A 121 -14.44 -12.50 2.47
C GLY A 121 -14.22 -13.43 1.26
N GLY A 122 -15.29 -14.01 0.72
CA GLY A 122 -15.27 -14.80 -0.51
C GLY A 122 -15.44 -13.95 -1.77
N ILE A 123 -15.11 -14.54 -2.91
CA ILE A 123 -15.28 -13.92 -4.23
C ILE A 123 -16.77 -13.96 -4.60
N SER A 124 -17.40 -12.80 -4.74
CA SER A 124 -18.73 -12.69 -5.35
C SER A 124 -18.59 -12.84 -6.86
N TRP A 125 -19.28 -13.81 -7.47
CA TRP A 125 -19.20 -14.02 -8.92
C TRP A 125 -20.35 -13.30 -9.64
N SER A 126 -20.02 -12.64 -10.73
CA SER A 126 -20.97 -11.98 -11.63
C SER A 126 -20.83 -12.57 -13.03
N VAL A 127 -21.97 -12.94 -13.63
CA VAL A 127 -21.99 -13.47 -14.99
C VAL A 127 -22.00 -12.31 -15.97
N VAL A 128 -21.01 -12.24 -16.83
CA VAL A 128 -20.86 -11.20 -17.85
C VAL A 128 -20.97 -11.86 -19.23
N PRO A 129 -21.80 -11.32 -20.14
CA PRO A 129 -21.95 -11.92 -21.47
C PRO A 129 -20.67 -11.71 -22.30
N ALA A 130 -20.31 -12.72 -23.10
CA ALA A 130 -19.16 -12.66 -24.01
C ALA A 130 -19.19 -11.50 -25.01
N SER A 131 -20.37 -10.95 -25.30
CA SER A 131 -20.52 -9.75 -26.13
C SER A 131 -19.85 -8.50 -25.55
N GLN A 132 -19.58 -8.46 -24.24
CA GLN A 132 -18.82 -7.36 -23.62
C GLN A 132 -17.30 -7.49 -23.87
N PHE A 133 -16.84 -8.69 -24.24
CA PHE A 133 -15.44 -9.00 -24.53
C PHE A 133 -15.29 -9.54 -25.96
N PRO A 134 -15.54 -8.74 -27.02
CA PRO A 134 -15.35 -9.17 -28.41
C PRO A 134 -13.92 -9.66 -28.72
N GLY A 135 -12.92 -9.22 -27.95
CA GLY A 135 -11.53 -9.71 -28.04
C GLY A 135 -11.28 -11.05 -27.31
N GLY A 136 -12.32 -11.68 -26.78
CA GLY A 136 -12.22 -12.95 -26.05
C GLY A 136 -11.51 -12.82 -24.71
N VAL A 137 -10.73 -13.85 -24.37
CA VAL A 137 -10.01 -13.94 -23.09
C VAL A 137 -9.02 -12.81 -22.90
N ALA A 138 -8.34 -12.35 -23.96
CA ALA A 138 -7.38 -11.24 -23.87
C ALA A 138 -8.03 -9.93 -23.39
N GLN A 139 -9.27 -9.65 -23.80
CA GLN A 139 -9.98 -8.46 -23.34
C GLN A 139 -10.50 -8.60 -21.90
N LEU A 140 -10.76 -9.82 -21.46
CA LEU A 140 -11.04 -10.10 -20.05
C LEU A 140 -9.79 -9.88 -19.19
N GLU A 141 -8.60 -10.27 -19.67
CA GLU A 141 -7.31 -9.96 -19.02
C GLU A 141 -7.10 -8.44 -18.90
N ASP A 142 -7.34 -7.69 -19.97
CA ASP A 142 -7.26 -6.23 -19.96
C ASP A 142 -8.25 -5.59 -18.96
N ALA A 143 -9.44 -6.18 -18.78
CA ALA A 143 -10.40 -5.73 -17.79
C ALA A 143 -9.90 -5.95 -16.35
N ILE A 144 -9.19 -7.05 -16.10
CA ILE A 144 -8.55 -7.31 -14.81
C ILE A 144 -7.43 -6.32 -14.55
N LEU A 145 -6.59 -6.05 -15.57
CA LEU A 145 -5.49 -5.08 -15.49
C LEU A 145 -5.98 -3.64 -15.25
N ARG A 146 -7.13 -3.28 -15.81
CA ARG A 146 -7.79 -1.98 -15.58
C ARG A 146 -8.58 -1.90 -14.27
N GLU A 147 -8.52 -2.95 -13.45
CA GLU A 147 -9.21 -3.06 -12.17
C GLU A 147 -10.74 -2.97 -12.28
N ASP A 148 -11.30 -3.31 -13.46
CA ASP A 148 -12.75 -3.40 -13.64
C ASP A 148 -13.33 -4.60 -12.88
N THR A 149 -12.55 -5.67 -12.79
CA THR A 149 -12.80 -6.92 -12.06
C THR A 149 -11.48 -7.46 -11.48
N TRP A 150 -11.52 -8.27 -10.43
CA TRP A 150 -10.28 -8.77 -9.79
C TRP A 150 -9.93 -10.20 -10.19
N TYR A 151 -10.96 -10.97 -10.55
CA TYR A 151 -10.85 -12.34 -11.00
C TYR A 151 -11.71 -12.53 -12.24
N GLY A 152 -11.17 -13.24 -13.22
CA GLY A 152 -11.87 -13.63 -14.44
C GLY A 152 -11.91 -15.15 -14.55
N LEU A 153 -13.08 -15.71 -14.83
CA LEU A 153 -13.21 -17.08 -15.32
C LEU A 153 -13.76 -17.04 -16.74
N ALA A 154 -12.92 -17.38 -17.72
CA ALA A 154 -13.33 -17.56 -19.10
C ALA A 154 -13.59 -19.04 -19.37
N ILE A 155 -14.78 -19.39 -19.87
CA ILE A 155 -14.99 -20.68 -20.53
C ILE A 155 -14.57 -20.51 -21.99
N ASN A 156 -13.60 -21.30 -22.44
CA ASN A 156 -13.00 -21.15 -23.76
C ASN A 156 -13.96 -21.63 -24.86
N ALA A 157 -13.94 -20.94 -26.00
CA ALA A 157 -14.77 -21.30 -27.14
C ALA A 157 -14.51 -22.74 -27.61
N GLY A 158 -15.58 -23.51 -27.83
CA GLY A 158 -15.49 -24.89 -28.30
C GLY A 158 -15.23 -25.92 -27.20
N ALA A 159 -15.20 -25.54 -25.92
CA ALA A 159 -15.08 -26.47 -24.80
C ALA A 159 -16.14 -27.58 -24.85
N SER A 160 -17.41 -27.25 -25.13
CA SER A 160 -18.47 -28.25 -25.25
C SER A 160 -18.32 -29.16 -26.46
N ALA A 161 -17.91 -28.59 -27.60
CA ALA A 161 -17.70 -29.33 -28.83
C ALA A 161 -16.55 -30.34 -28.68
N ASN A 162 -15.45 -29.91 -28.06
CA ASN A 162 -14.28 -30.75 -27.79
C ASN A 162 -14.64 -31.89 -26.82
N LEU A 163 -15.39 -31.59 -25.75
CA LEU A 163 -15.86 -32.62 -24.82
C LEU A 163 -16.78 -33.63 -25.51
N THR A 164 -17.73 -33.15 -26.32
CA THR A 164 -18.69 -34.01 -27.03
C THR A 164 -18.00 -34.90 -28.06
N ALA A 165 -16.92 -34.43 -28.69
CA ALA A 165 -16.12 -35.23 -29.63
C ALA A 165 -15.22 -36.26 -28.91
N ALA A 166 -14.66 -35.91 -27.75
CA ALA A 166 -13.76 -36.78 -27.00
C ALA A 166 -14.47 -37.99 -26.38
N ILE A 167 -15.71 -37.83 -25.90
CA ILE A 167 -16.49 -38.90 -25.24
C ILE A 167 -16.65 -40.15 -26.12
N PRO A 168 -17.21 -40.09 -27.34
CA PRO A 168 -17.41 -41.27 -28.17
C PRO A 168 -16.10 -41.84 -28.73
N ALA A 169 -15.06 -41.00 -28.86
CA ALA A 169 -13.75 -41.42 -29.35
C ALA A 169 -12.88 -42.05 -28.27
N ALA A 170 -13.27 -41.97 -26.99
CA ALA A 170 -12.44 -42.32 -25.84
C ALA A 170 -11.03 -41.69 -25.96
N ASP A 171 -10.99 -40.40 -26.33
CA ASP A 171 -9.75 -39.70 -26.65
C ASP A 171 -8.91 -39.48 -25.38
N GLU A 172 -7.87 -40.30 -25.19
CA GLU A 172 -6.91 -40.17 -24.09
C GLU A 172 -6.09 -38.88 -24.15
N THR A 173 -6.06 -38.19 -25.29
CA THR A 173 -5.33 -36.94 -25.48
C THR A 173 -6.17 -35.69 -25.16
N TYR A 174 -7.45 -35.86 -24.81
CA TYR A 174 -8.32 -34.75 -24.45
C TYR A 174 -7.81 -34.00 -23.21
N ASN A 175 -7.57 -32.69 -23.38
CA ASN A 175 -7.10 -31.83 -22.30
C ASN A 175 -8.25 -31.01 -21.69
N SER A 176 -8.75 -31.46 -20.54
CA SER A 176 -9.80 -30.75 -19.79
C SER A 176 -9.37 -29.39 -19.26
N SER A 177 -8.08 -29.16 -19.03
CA SER A 177 -7.58 -27.86 -18.56
C SER A 177 -7.69 -26.74 -19.61
N ALA A 178 -7.86 -27.10 -20.88
CA ALA A 178 -8.08 -26.13 -21.95
C ALA A 178 -9.54 -25.63 -22.01
N ALA A 179 -10.47 -26.25 -21.26
CA ALA A 179 -11.89 -25.89 -21.30
C ALA A 179 -12.19 -24.55 -20.62
N ALA A 180 -11.41 -24.17 -19.61
CA ALA A 180 -11.60 -22.92 -18.87
C ALA A 180 -10.28 -22.31 -18.47
N THR A 181 -10.23 -20.98 -18.46
CA THR A 181 -9.07 -20.19 -18.07
C THR A 181 -9.46 -19.29 -16.91
N PHE A 182 -8.76 -19.45 -15.79
CA PHE A 182 -8.89 -18.59 -14.62
C PHE A 182 -7.75 -17.58 -14.61
N ILE A 183 -8.09 -16.29 -14.50
CA ILE A 183 -7.15 -15.18 -14.46
C ILE A 183 -7.42 -14.41 -13.17
N GLY A 184 -6.37 -14.11 -12.40
CA GLY A 184 -6.50 -13.35 -11.17
C GLY A 184 -5.31 -12.40 -10.97
N SER A 185 -5.57 -11.22 -10.42
CA SER A 185 -4.51 -10.30 -10.02
C SER A 185 -4.07 -10.58 -8.58
N GLU A 186 -2.99 -11.34 -8.41
CA GLU A 186 -2.44 -11.68 -7.09
C GLU A 186 -1.89 -10.46 -6.32
N ALA A 187 -1.55 -9.37 -7.02
CA ALA A 187 -0.98 -8.17 -6.41
C ALA A 187 -1.92 -7.46 -5.39
N ARG A 188 -3.20 -7.81 -5.39
CA ARG A 188 -4.20 -7.30 -4.44
C ARG A 188 -4.79 -8.38 -3.54
N MET A 189 -4.19 -9.57 -3.50
CA MET A 189 -4.47 -10.56 -2.48
C MET A 189 -3.86 -10.07 -1.16
N ILE A 190 -4.48 -9.04 -0.59
CA ILE A 190 -4.38 -8.73 0.83
C ILE A 190 -4.93 -9.99 1.47
N TYR A 191 -4.04 -10.84 1.98
CA TYR A 191 -4.44 -11.98 2.79
C TYR A 191 -5.47 -11.44 3.79
N PRO A 192 -6.77 -11.79 3.69
CA PRO A 192 -7.51 -11.87 4.91
C PRO A 192 -6.71 -12.93 5.65
N GLU A 193 -5.95 -12.50 6.66
CA GLU A 193 -5.54 -13.38 7.72
C GLU A 193 -6.79 -14.22 7.97
N LEU A 194 -6.76 -15.48 7.52
CA LEU A 194 -7.85 -16.41 7.68
C LEU A 194 -7.96 -16.46 9.19
N LYS A 195 -8.87 -15.65 9.74
CA LYS A 195 -9.41 -15.88 11.06
C LYS A 195 -10.21 -17.13 10.85
N LEU A 196 -9.50 -18.27 10.77
CA LEU A 196 -10.06 -19.56 11.03
C LEU A 196 -10.87 -19.32 12.27
N THR A 197 -12.18 -19.47 12.11
CA THR A 197 -13.06 -19.36 13.24
C THR A 197 -12.49 -20.31 14.30
N THR A 198 -12.61 -19.98 15.59
CA THR A 198 -12.04 -20.82 16.65
C THR A 198 -12.47 -22.30 16.50
N ALA A 199 -13.62 -22.54 15.86
CA ALA A 199 -14.11 -23.85 15.46
C ALA A 199 -13.23 -24.56 14.40
N GLU A 200 -12.82 -23.90 13.34
CA GLU A 200 -11.97 -24.48 12.29
C GLU A 200 -10.55 -24.73 12.80
N LYS A 201 -10.01 -23.84 13.65
CA LYS A 201 -8.71 -24.04 14.29
C LYS A 201 -8.72 -25.28 15.19
N LYS A 202 -9.77 -25.44 16.01
CA LYS A 202 -9.98 -26.67 16.81
C LYS A 202 -10.16 -27.92 15.96
N ARG A 203 -10.85 -27.82 14.81
CA ARG A 203 -11.04 -28.95 13.90
C ARG A 203 -9.71 -29.40 13.28
N LEU A 204 -8.85 -28.46 12.91
CA LEU A 204 -7.51 -28.78 12.40
C LEU A 204 -6.59 -29.37 13.47
N GLU A 205 -6.64 -28.84 14.71
CA GLU A 205 -5.92 -29.44 15.84
C GLU A 205 -6.37 -30.88 16.09
N PHE A 206 -7.69 -31.14 16.06
CA PHE A 206 -8.23 -32.48 16.25
C PHE A 206 -7.81 -33.46 15.14
N LEU A 207 -7.79 -33.01 13.88
CA LEU A 207 -7.36 -33.83 12.75
C LEU A 207 -5.86 -34.15 12.81
N ASN A 208 -5.02 -33.18 13.17
CA ASN A 208 -3.59 -33.38 13.35
C ASN A 208 -3.26 -34.30 14.56
N GLN A 209 -4.06 -34.22 15.63
CA GLN A 209 -3.92 -35.11 16.77
C GLN A 209 -4.28 -36.55 16.41
N LYS A 210 -5.29 -36.75 15.55
CA LYS A 210 -5.76 -38.08 15.15
C LYS A 210 -4.80 -38.82 14.21
N SER A 211 -4.09 -38.09 13.34
CA SER A 211 -3.04 -38.66 12.49
C SER A 211 -1.81 -39.13 13.28
N ASN A 212 -1.58 -38.58 14.48
CA ASN A 212 -0.44 -38.96 15.32
C ASN A 212 -0.69 -40.20 16.21
N ILE A 213 -1.89 -40.77 16.17
CA ILE A 213 -2.29 -41.94 16.99
C ILE A 213 -2.29 -43.24 16.16
N SER A 214 -2.12 -43.18 14.84
CA SER A 214 -2.14 -44.36 13.96
C SER A 214 -0.79 -45.10 13.83
N GLU A 215 0.28 -44.66 14.52
CA GLU A 215 1.49 -45.48 14.67
C GLU A 215 1.27 -46.56 15.75
N ILE A 216 0.45 -47.55 15.42
CA ILE A 216 0.37 -48.78 16.21
C ILE A 216 1.61 -49.61 15.85
N PRO A 217 2.48 -49.97 16.81
CA PRO A 217 3.64 -50.80 16.53
C PRO A 217 3.18 -52.16 16.00
N GLU A 218 3.63 -52.49 14.80
CA GLU A 218 3.44 -53.78 14.17
C GLU A 218 4.09 -54.84 15.07
N ILE A 219 3.26 -55.66 15.73
CA ILE A 219 3.73 -56.72 16.61
C ILE A 219 4.29 -57.83 15.72
N THR A 220 5.60 -57.79 15.48
CA THR A 220 6.36 -58.91 14.90
C THR A 220 6.31 -60.09 15.87
N GLY A 221 5.65 -61.15 15.44
CA GLY A 221 5.72 -62.48 16.07
C GLY A 221 6.96 -63.26 15.65
#